data_AF-A0A0R2LCA3-F1
#
_entry.id   AF-A0A0R2LCA3-F1
#
_cell.length_a   1.000
_cell.length_b   1.000
_cell.length_c   1.000
_cell.angle_alpha   90.00
_cell.angle_beta   90.00
_cell.angle_gamma   90.00
#
_symmetry.space_group_name_H-M   'P 1'
#
loop_
_entity.id
_entity.type
_entity.pdbx_description
1 polymer ?
#
loop_
_entity_poly.entity_id
_entity_poly.type
_entity_poly.pdbx_seq_one_letter_code
_entity_poly.pdbx_strand_id
1 'polypeptide(L)'
;MTAILTREDIKERTRELVKYLDRKYGYHHWDNPEVEHDPNVIAYRKLYKRPEVKARENPTGKVVIPREDLINLNKAEKEKYIVEQYQSSVPVTKIVKDLGYNSNTPIYRVLKKYGVDLKRKRKDKTSMITQEMLIEASENAESVNAIAKRLERYSPGMNARDVCRLFKHYNMQEAYKKIVKRWRYRYLFENGDVKRYENLTQLARHLGITARKLSRDAKQEKPKYKILTWKEMRDCEDI
;
A
#
# COMPACT_ATOMS: atom_id res chain seq x y z
N MET A 1 22.16 10.27 -35.99
CA MET A 1 22.21 9.69 -34.63
C MET A 1 21.01 10.22 -33.85
N THR A 2 19.94 9.42 -33.71
CA THR A 2 18.80 9.78 -32.86
C THR A 2 19.22 9.62 -31.39
N ALA A 3 19.26 10.73 -30.66
CA ALA A 3 19.55 10.71 -29.23
C ALA A 3 18.48 9.91 -28.49
N ILE A 4 18.86 8.82 -27.85
CA ILE A 4 17.98 8.00 -27.01
C ILE A 4 17.59 8.86 -25.81
N LEU A 5 16.32 9.23 -25.71
CA LEU A 5 15.78 9.96 -24.56
C LEU A 5 15.92 9.10 -23.30
N THR A 6 16.64 9.62 -22.30
CA THR A 6 16.86 8.93 -21.05
C THR A 6 15.66 9.07 -20.11
N ARG A 7 15.64 8.24 -19.06
CA ARG A 7 14.62 8.29 -18.02
C ARG A 7 14.60 9.62 -17.26
N GLU A 8 15.76 10.26 -17.13
CA GLU A 8 15.91 11.53 -16.41
C GLU A 8 15.31 12.67 -17.24
N ASP A 9 15.53 12.67 -18.55
CA ASP A 9 14.93 13.62 -19.49
C ASP A 9 13.39 13.58 -19.45
N ILE A 10 12.80 12.39 -19.37
CA ILE A 10 11.33 12.25 -19.29
C ILE A 10 10.82 12.82 -17.96
N LYS A 11 11.47 12.51 -16.83
CA LYS A 11 11.06 13.01 -15.51
C LYS A 11 11.15 14.53 -15.42
N GLU A 12 12.21 15.10 -15.99
CA GLU A 12 12.42 16.53 -16.04
C GLU A 12 11.31 17.20 -16.86
N ARG A 13 11.04 16.68 -18.06
CA ARG A 13 9.93 17.17 -18.91
C ARG A 13 8.56 17.01 -18.27
N THR A 14 8.31 15.94 -17.50
CA THR A 14 7.06 15.81 -16.74
C THR A 14 6.94 16.93 -15.70
N ARG A 15 8.02 17.21 -14.95
CA ARG A 15 8.03 18.27 -13.93
C ARG A 15 7.84 19.65 -14.55
N GLU A 16 8.46 19.90 -15.70
CA GLU A 16 8.29 21.15 -16.45
C GLU A 16 6.86 21.33 -16.94
N LEU A 17 6.26 20.28 -17.52
CA LEU A 17 4.86 20.31 -17.94
C LEU A 17 3.92 20.57 -16.77
N VAL A 18 4.10 19.89 -15.64
CA VAL A 18 3.31 20.10 -14.41
C VAL A 18 3.39 21.55 -13.95
N LYS A 19 4.61 22.11 -13.85
CA LYS A 19 4.83 23.50 -13.47
C LYS A 19 4.22 24.50 -14.46
N TYR A 20 4.17 24.15 -15.74
CA TYR A 20 3.53 24.98 -16.77
C TYR A 20 2.01 24.95 -16.62
N LEU A 21 1.42 23.76 -16.47
CA LEU A 21 -0.02 23.59 -16.33
C LEU A 21 -0.53 24.26 -15.05
N ASP A 22 0.16 24.10 -13.93
CA ASP A 22 -0.19 24.76 -12.67
C ASP A 22 -0.15 26.29 -12.77
N ARG A 23 0.78 26.84 -13.57
CA ARG A 23 0.89 28.28 -13.80
C ARG A 23 -0.17 28.82 -14.75
N LYS A 24 -0.54 28.05 -15.78
CA LYS A 24 -1.44 28.51 -16.84
C LYS A 24 -2.92 28.27 -16.52
N TYR A 25 -3.24 27.11 -15.97
CA TYR A 25 -4.62 26.66 -15.73
C TYR A 25 -5.00 26.69 -14.25
N GLY A 26 -4.04 27.00 -13.36
CA GLY A 26 -4.22 26.97 -11.91
C GLY A 26 -3.74 25.65 -11.31
N TYR A 27 -3.30 25.73 -10.06
CA TYR A 27 -2.70 24.61 -9.34
C TYR A 27 -3.65 23.41 -9.30
N HIS A 28 -3.27 22.30 -9.94
CA HIS A 28 -4.04 21.06 -10.08
C HIS A 28 -5.43 21.16 -10.75
N HIS A 29 -5.74 22.24 -11.46
CA HIS A 29 -6.98 22.38 -12.26
C HIS A 29 -6.80 21.84 -13.70
N TRP A 30 -6.33 20.61 -13.82
CA TRP A 30 -5.96 20.02 -15.12
C TRP A 30 -7.10 19.22 -15.79
N ASP A 31 -8.25 19.21 -15.16
CA ASP A 31 -9.52 18.67 -15.66
C ASP A 31 -10.24 19.64 -16.62
N ASN A 32 -9.71 20.85 -16.80
CA ASN A 32 -10.20 21.80 -17.80
C ASN A 32 -10.04 21.23 -19.22
N PRO A 33 -11.12 21.15 -20.04
CA PRO A 33 -11.06 20.68 -21.43
C PRO A 33 -10.00 21.38 -22.29
N GLU A 34 -9.69 22.64 -22.01
CA GLU A 34 -8.65 23.41 -22.71
C GLU A 34 -7.24 22.84 -22.51
N VAL A 35 -7.00 22.15 -21.40
CA VAL A 35 -5.71 21.48 -21.10
C VAL A 35 -5.46 20.34 -22.08
N GLU A 36 -6.51 19.65 -22.52
CA GLU A 36 -6.39 18.55 -23.48
C GLU A 36 -5.91 19.01 -24.87
N HIS A 37 -6.22 20.27 -25.20
CA HIS A 37 -5.85 20.91 -26.46
C HIS A 37 -4.56 21.74 -26.36
N ASP A 38 -3.92 21.80 -25.18
CA ASP A 38 -2.69 22.58 -25.01
C ASP A 38 -1.53 21.98 -25.84
N PRO A 39 -0.80 22.80 -26.62
CA PRO A 39 0.31 22.33 -27.46
C PRO A 39 1.42 21.60 -26.69
N ASN A 40 1.71 21.99 -25.45
CA ASN A 40 2.73 21.35 -24.61
C ASN A 40 2.25 19.99 -24.11
N VAL A 41 0.96 19.83 -23.81
CA VAL A 41 0.36 18.54 -23.46
C VAL A 41 0.38 17.60 -24.67
N ILE A 42 0.03 18.10 -25.86
CA ILE A 42 0.06 17.33 -27.10
C ILE A 42 1.49 16.89 -27.44
N ALA A 43 2.46 17.81 -27.34
CA ALA A 43 3.88 17.52 -27.57
C ALA A 43 4.42 16.48 -26.58
N TYR A 44 4.09 16.61 -25.30
CA TYR A 44 4.45 15.64 -24.26
C TYR A 44 3.80 14.27 -24.52
N ARG A 45 2.53 14.21 -24.92
CA ARG A 45 1.86 12.95 -25.30
C ARG A 45 2.53 12.28 -26.51
N LYS A 46 2.91 13.05 -27.53
CA LYS A 46 3.66 12.54 -28.70
C LYS A 46 5.03 11.99 -28.29
N LEU A 47 5.71 12.64 -27.36
CA LEU A 47 6.99 12.18 -26.79
C LEU A 47 6.81 10.84 -26.06
N TYR A 48 5.81 10.75 -25.18
CA TYR A 48 5.55 9.57 -24.35
C TYR A 48 5.07 8.35 -25.15
N LYS A 49 4.53 8.56 -26.36
CA LYS A 49 4.13 7.51 -27.30
C LYS A 49 5.26 7.02 -28.22
N ARG A 50 6.48 7.59 -28.14
CA ARG A 50 7.61 7.14 -28.97
C ARG A 50 8.03 5.72 -28.56
N PRO A 51 8.35 4.83 -29.52
CA PRO A 51 8.75 3.45 -29.23
C PRO A 51 10.01 3.32 -28.36
N GLU A 52 10.88 4.34 -28.39
CA GLU A 52 12.11 4.44 -27.58
C GLU A 52 11.82 4.79 -26.11
N VAL A 53 10.67 5.41 -25.82
CA VAL A 53 10.22 5.67 -24.47
C VAL A 53 9.57 4.39 -23.95
N LYS A 54 10.38 3.55 -23.30
CA LYS A 54 9.88 2.37 -22.59
C LYS A 54 8.89 2.82 -21.51
N ALA A 55 7.61 2.84 -21.86
CA ALA A 55 6.54 2.87 -20.87
C ALA A 55 6.83 1.75 -19.88
N ARG A 56 6.73 2.06 -18.60
CA ARG A 56 6.93 1.10 -17.52
C ARG A 56 6.15 -0.16 -17.88
N GLU A 57 6.82 -1.30 -18.05
CA GLU A 57 6.13 -2.59 -17.94
C GLU A 57 5.43 -2.54 -16.59
N ASN A 58 4.09 -2.51 -16.62
CA ASN A 58 3.31 -2.65 -15.41
C ASN A 58 3.72 -4.00 -14.85
N PRO A 59 4.37 -4.10 -13.68
CA PRO A 59 4.82 -5.39 -13.15
C PRO A 59 3.63 -6.33 -12.85
N THR A 60 2.42 -5.79 -12.85
CA THR A 60 1.14 -6.48 -12.64
C THR A 60 0.32 -6.70 -13.90
N GLY A 61 0.71 -6.13 -15.04
CA GLY A 61 -0.01 -6.23 -16.30
C GLY A 61 0.43 -7.44 -17.11
N LYS A 62 0.34 -8.66 -16.54
CA LYS A 62 0.37 -9.85 -17.39
C LYS A 62 -0.78 -9.69 -18.37
N VAL A 63 -0.48 -9.65 -19.68
CA VAL A 63 -1.51 -9.75 -20.72
C VAL A 63 -2.27 -11.03 -20.45
N VAL A 64 -3.50 -10.91 -19.94
CA VAL A 64 -4.36 -12.07 -19.69
C VAL A 64 -4.96 -12.42 -21.03
N ILE A 65 -4.31 -13.35 -21.73
CA ILE A 65 -4.77 -13.85 -23.02
C ILE A 65 -6.05 -14.67 -22.74
N PRO A 66 -7.21 -14.29 -23.33
CA PRO A 66 -8.43 -15.09 -23.20
C PRO A 66 -8.22 -16.47 -23.80
N ARG A 67 -8.97 -17.45 -23.33
CA ARG A 67 -9.03 -18.77 -23.96
C ARG A 67 -9.60 -18.62 -25.37
N GLU A 68 -8.98 -19.27 -26.35
CA GLU A 68 -9.27 -19.06 -27.79
C GLU A 68 -10.75 -19.27 -28.15
N ASP A 69 -11.40 -20.26 -27.53
CA ASP A 69 -12.83 -20.58 -27.68
C ASP A 69 -13.77 -19.49 -27.13
N LEU A 70 -13.27 -18.59 -26.29
CA LEU A 70 -14.07 -17.56 -25.62
C LEU A 70 -13.87 -16.14 -26.19
N ILE A 71 -12.93 -15.96 -27.13
CA ILE A 71 -12.59 -14.65 -27.72
C ILE A 71 -13.80 -14.06 -28.44
N ASN A 72 -14.43 -14.88 -29.29
CA ASN A 72 -15.49 -14.46 -30.21
C ASN A 72 -16.90 -14.50 -29.60
N LEU A 73 -17.04 -14.91 -28.35
CA LEU A 73 -18.35 -14.93 -27.70
C LEU A 73 -18.93 -13.52 -27.57
N ASN A 74 -20.22 -13.41 -27.86
CA ASN A 74 -20.96 -12.18 -27.65
C ASN A 74 -21.17 -11.92 -26.14
N LYS A 75 -21.69 -10.74 -25.81
CA LYS A 75 -21.86 -10.34 -24.40
C LYS A 75 -22.77 -11.29 -23.63
N ALA A 76 -23.88 -11.73 -24.21
CA ALA A 76 -24.84 -12.61 -23.55
C ALA A 76 -24.25 -14.01 -23.30
N GLU A 77 -23.49 -14.53 -24.26
CA GLU A 77 -22.76 -15.81 -24.16
C GLU A 77 -21.68 -15.76 -23.08
N LYS A 78 -20.91 -14.66 -23.02
CA LYS A 78 -19.93 -14.44 -21.95
C LYS A 78 -20.61 -14.38 -20.59
N GLU A 79 -21.75 -13.70 -20.47
CA GLU A 79 -22.52 -13.64 -19.23
C GLU A 79 -23.04 -15.02 -18.80
N LYS A 80 -23.55 -15.82 -19.75
CA LYS A 80 -24.01 -17.20 -19.50
C LYS A 80 -22.86 -18.09 -19.03
N TYR A 81 -21.72 -18.05 -19.72
CA TYR A 81 -20.50 -18.78 -19.33
C TYR A 81 -20.06 -18.43 -17.90
N ILE A 82 -20.08 -17.16 -17.53
CA ILE A 82 -19.73 -16.71 -16.17
C ILE A 82 -20.63 -17.37 -15.11
N VAL A 83 -21.94 -17.38 -15.34
CA VAL A 83 -22.92 -17.94 -14.40
C VAL A 83 -22.74 -19.45 -14.29
N GLU A 84 -22.63 -20.16 -15.42
CA GLU A 84 -22.45 -21.62 -15.47
C GLU A 84 -21.18 -22.04 -14.75
N GLN A 85 -20.02 -21.44 -15.08
CA GLN A 85 -18.75 -21.79 -14.45
C GLN A 85 -18.77 -21.51 -12.95
N TYR A 86 -19.37 -20.39 -12.52
CA TYR A 86 -19.46 -20.05 -11.11
C TYR A 86 -20.35 -21.02 -10.32
N GLN A 87 -21.48 -21.44 -10.90
CA GLN A 87 -22.37 -22.45 -10.32
C GLN A 87 -21.68 -23.82 -10.24
N SER A 88 -20.89 -24.19 -11.25
CA SER A 88 -19.98 -25.36 -11.24
C SER A 88 -18.80 -25.22 -10.28
N SER A 89 -18.80 -24.20 -9.40
CA SER A 89 -17.78 -23.96 -8.36
C SER A 89 -16.39 -23.65 -8.89
N VAL A 90 -16.28 -23.15 -10.13
CA VAL A 90 -15.03 -22.64 -10.66
C VAL A 90 -14.66 -21.32 -9.95
N PRO A 91 -13.41 -21.16 -9.46
CA PRO A 91 -12.99 -19.93 -8.83
C PRO A 91 -13.12 -18.73 -9.77
N VAL A 92 -13.63 -17.60 -9.26
CA VAL A 92 -13.77 -16.34 -10.03
C VAL A 92 -12.47 -15.93 -10.69
N THR A 93 -11.32 -16.14 -10.03
CA THR A 93 -9.99 -15.84 -10.58
C THR A 93 -9.64 -16.66 -11.82
N LYS A 94 -10.20 -17.86 -11.98
CA LYS A 94 -10.03 -18.69 -13.17
C LYS A 94 -10.93 -18.21 -14.31
N ILE A 95 -12.21 -17.93 -14.01
CA ILE A 95 -13.17 -17.37 -14.97
C ILE A 95 -12.67 -16.03 -15.56
N VAL A 96 -12.06 -15.18 -14.72
CA VAL A 96 -11.41 -13.92 -15.15
C VAL A 96 -10.30 -14.18 -16.15
N LYS A 97 -9.48 -15.20 -15.92
CA LYS A 97 -8.38 -15.57 -16.82
C LYS A 97 -8.91 -16.10 -18.14
N ASP A 98 -9.88 -17.01 -18.08
CA ASP A 98 -10.48 -17.63 -19.26
C ASP A 98 -11.08 -16.57 -20.20
N LEU A 99 -11.68 -15.51 -19.65
CA LEU A 99 -12.27 -14.41 -20.41
C LEU A 99 -11.32 -13.24 -20.72
N GLY A 100 -10.05 -13.30 -20.29
CA GLY A 100 -9.08 -12.22 -20.53
C GLY A 100 -9.37 -10.93 -19.78
N TYR A 101 -10.10 -10.97 -18.65
CA TYR A 101 -10.36 -9.78 -17.84
C TYR A 101 -9.18 -9.43 -16.93
N ASN A 102 -8.99 -8.13 -16.71
CA ASN A 102 -7.94 -7.61 -15.82
C ASN A 102 -8.32 -7.59 -14.33
N SER A 103 -9.59 -7.91 -13.99
CA SER A 103 -10.06 -7.91 -12.61
C SER A 103 -11.28 -8.81 -12.41
N ASN A 104 -11.62 -9.11 -11.16
CA ASN A 104 -12.80 -9.90 -10.78
C ASN A 104 -14.11 -9.08 -10.84
N THR A 105 -14.04 -7.76 -10.95
CA THR A 105 -15.21 -6.86 -10.91
C THR A 105 -16.26 -7.16 -12.00
N PRO A 106 -15.88 -7.38 -13.27
CA PRO A 106 -16.84 -7.73 -14.33
C PRO A 106 -17.64 -9.00 -13.99
N ILE A 107 -16.96 -10.03 -13.47
CA ILE A 107 -17.60 -11.29 -13.06
C ILE A 107 -18.64 -11.05 -11.97
N TYR A 108 -18.28 -10.33 -10.91
CA TYR A 108 -19.22 -10.05 -9.81
C TYR A 108 -20.41 -9.19 -10.25
N ARG A 109 -20.24 -8.29 -11.23
CA ARG A 109 -21.37 -7.52 -11.80
C ARG A 109 -22.35 -8.43 -12.53
N VAL A 110 -21.86 -9.39 -13.31
CA VAL A 110 -22.70 -10.37 -14.01
C VAL A 110 -23.42 -11.26 -13.00
N LEU A 111 -22.72 -11.84 -12.03
CA LEU A 111 -23.35 -12.68 -11.02
C LEU A 111 -24.45 -11.93 -10.25
N LYS A 112 -24.21 -10.65 -9.89
CA LYS A 112 -25.22 -9.80 -9.27
C LYS A 112 -26.42 -9.53 -10.18
N LYS A 113 -26.18 -9.26 -11.47
CA LYS A 113 -27.24 -9.03 -12.48
C LYS A 113 -28.16 -10.24 -12.60
N TYR A 114 -27.61 -11.45 -12.53
CA TYR A 114 -28.36 -12.72 -12.61
C TYR A 114 -28.85 -13.25 -11.26
N GLY A 115 -28.76 -12.46 -10.19
CA GLY A 115 -29.23 -12.87 -8.86
C GLY A 115 -28.48 -14.07 -8.27
N VAL A 116 -27.27 -14.36 -8.73
CA VAL A 116 -26.46 -15.48 -8.24
C VAL A 116 -25.81 -15.08 -6.93
N ASP A 117 -26.14 -15.79 -5.86
CA ASP A 117 -25.57 -15.55 -4.55
C ASP A 117 -24.05 -15.70 -4.58
N LEU A 118 -23.38 -14.60 -4.21
CA LEU A 118 -21.94 -14.59 -4.11
C LEU A 118 -21.57 -15.46 -2.90
N LYS A 119 -20.94 -16.61 -3.16
CA LYS A 119 -20.22 -17.45 -2.19
C LYS A 119 -19.02 -16.68 -1.61
N ARG A 120 -19.24 -15.52 -1.00
CA ARG A 120 -18.24 -14.83 -0.19
C ARG A 120 -18.18 -15.57 1.13
N LYS A 121 -17.33 -16.59 1.21
CA LYS A 121 -16.66 -16.88 2.49
C LYS A 121 -15.74 -15.69 2.79
N ARG A 122 -16.30 -14.59 3.31
CA ARG A 122 -15.51 -13.73 4.18
C ARG A 122 -15.14 -14.62 5.34
N LYS A 123 -13.94 -15.19 5.33
CA LYS A 123 -13.31 -15.64 6.56
C LYS A 123 -13.16 -14.35 7.37
N ASP A 124 -14.11 -14.06 8.25
CA ASP A 124 -13.93 -13.05 9.27
C ASP A 124 -12.87 -13.60 10.21
N LYS A 125 -11.60 -13.40 9.83
CA LYS A 125 -10.44 -13.77 10.63
C LYS A 125 -10.47 -13.10 12.01
N THR A 126 -11.28 -12.05 12.13
CA THR A 126 -11.55 -11.27 13.33
C THR A 126 -12.53 -11.94 14.29
N SER A 127 -13.34 -12.92 13.88
CA SER A 127 -14.36 -13.51 14.77
C SER A 127 -13.79 -14.39 15.88
N MET A 128 -12.54 -14.83 15.75
CA MET A 128 -11.86 -15.70 16.73
C MET A 128 -11.02 -14.93 17.76
N ILE A 129 -10.88 -13.61 17.61
CA ILE A 129 -10.09 -12.79 18.52
C ILE A 129 -11.03 -11.97 19.38
N THR A 130 -11.01 -12.19 20.69
CA THR A 130 -11.80 -11.38 21.64
C THR A 130 -11.12 -10.05 21.96
N GLN A 131 -11.85 -9.17 22.64
CA GLN A 131 -11.31 -7.91 23.13
C GLN A 131 -10.16 -8.13 24.13
N GLU A 132 -10.29 -9.10 25.02
CA GLU A 132 -9.30 -9.44 26.05
C GLU A 132 -7.99 -9.92 25.40
N MET A 133 -8.08 -10.78 24.39
CA MET A 133 -6.91 -11.24 23.63
C MET A 133 -6.22 -10.08 22.93
N LEU A 134 -6.98 -9.11 22.42
CA LEU A 134 -6.41 -7.91 21.82
C LEU A 134 -5.72 -7.02 22.87
N ILE A 135 -6.31 -6.87 24.06
CA ILE A 135 -5.72 -6.16 25.19
C ILE A 135 -4.39 -6.81 25.58
N GLU A 136 -4.38 -8.10 25.89
CA GLU A 136 -3.19 -8.88 26.28
C GLU A 136 -2.09 -8.77 25.20
N ALA A 137 -2.46 -8.96 23.93
CA ALA A 137 -1.51 -8.83 22.82
C ALA A 137 -0.95 -7.41 22.70
N SER A 138 -1.70 -6.38 23.10
CA SER A 138 -1.34 -4.96 22.98
C SER A 138 -0.48 -4.41 24.12
N GLU A 139 -0.59 -4.95 25.33
CA GLU A 139 0.04 -4.39 26.55
C GLU A 139 1.52 -4.12 26.35
N ASN A 140 2.21 -5.09 25.76
CA ASN A 140 3.66 -5.09 25.59
C ASN A 140 4.10 -5.03 24.12
N ALA A 141 3.20 -4.64 23.21
CA ALA A 141 3.54 -4.58 21.80
C ALA A 141 4.14 -3.22 21.41
N GLU A 142 5.25 -3.29 20.69
CA GLU A 142 5.94 -2.14 20.12
C GLU A 142 5.27 -1.61 18.85
N SER A 143 4.42 -2.41 18.20
CA SER A 143 3.73 -2.04 16.96
C SER A 143 2.51 -2.91 16.68
N VAL A 144 1.67 -2.47 15.76
CA VAL A 144 0.50 -3.23 15.26
C VAL A 144 0.94 -4.55 14.59
N ASN A 145 2.11 -4.58 13.95
CA ASN A 145 2.67 -5.81 13.39
C ASN A 145 3.07 -6.82 14.49
N ALA A 146 3.59 -6.33 15.61
CA ALA A 146 3.92 -7.19 16.74
C ALA A 146 2.65 -7.81 17.35
N ILE A 147 1.56 -7.03 17.44
CA ILE A 147 0.24 -7.54 17.86
C ILE A 147 -0.25 -8.61 16.88
N ALA A 148 -0.17 -8.35 15.56
CA ALA A 148 -0.58 -9.32 14.55
C ALA A 148 0.18 -10.64 14.67
N LYS A 149 1.50 -10.58 14.88
CA LYS A 149 2.34 -11.77 15.08
C LYS A 149 1.94 -12.55 16.35
N ARG A 150 1.58 -11.87 17.44
CA ARG A 150 1.09 -12.51 18.67
C ARG A 150 -0.27 -13.17 18.49
N LEU A 151 -1.17 -12.52 17.76
CA LEU A 151 -2.52 -13.03 17.50
C LEU A 151 -2.57 -14.11 16.40
N GLU A 152 -1.49 -14.27 15.63
CA GLU A 152 -1.37 -15.29 14.59
C GLU A 152 -1.55 -16.72 15.14
N ARG A 153 -1.18 -16.95 16.41
CA ARG A 153 -1.41 -18.23 17.12
C ARG A 153 -2.88 -18.63 17.20
N TYR A 154 -3.79 -17.66 17.13
CA TYR A 154 -5.23 -17.87 17.25
C TYR A 154 -5.96 -17.72 15.92
N SER A 155 -5.44 -16.92 15.00
CA SER A 155 -6.04 -16.72 13.68
C SER A 155 -4.94 -16.58 12.62
N PRO A 156 -4.60 -17.69 11.92
CA PRO A 156 -3.47 -17.73 11.00
C PRO A 156 -3.52 -16.71 9.86
N GLY A 157 -2.35 -16.13 9.55
CA GLY A 157 -2.21 -15.11 8.53
C GLY A 157 -2.88 -13.79 8.92
N MET A 158 -2.86 -13.47 10.22
CA MET A 158 -3.23 -12.16 10.71
C MET A 158 -2.20 -11.12 10.29
N ASN A 159 -2.66 -9.94 9.93
CA ASN A 159 -1.80 -8.83 9.55
C ASN A 159 -2.23 -7.55 10.26
N ALA A 160 -1.41 -6.51 10.17
CA ALA A 160 -1.70 -5.24 10.83
C ALA A 160 -3.02 -4.60 10.39
N ARG A 161 -3.50 -4.83 9.16
CA ARG A 161 -4.80 -4.30 8.72
C ARG A 161 -5.94 -4.96 9.47
N ASP A 162 -5.86 -6.26 9.72
CA ASP A 162 -6.86 -7.00 10.48
C ASP A 162 -6.85 -6.55 11.95
N VAL A 163 -5.67 -6.36 12.55
CA VAL A 163 -5.54 -5.80 13.90
C VAL A 163 -6.13 -4.39 13.99
N CYS A 164 -5.88 -3.51 13.01
CA CYS A 164 -6.52 -2.20 12.94
C CYS A 164 -8.06 -2.28 12.88
N ARG A 165 -8.61 -3.30 12.22
CA ARG A 165 -10.07 -3.53 12.21
C ARG A 165 -10.56 -3.98 13.58
N LEU A 166 -9.82 -4.85 14.28
CA LEU A 166 -10.17 -5.28 15.64
C LEU A 166 -10.19 -4.09 16.62
N PHE A 167 -9.18 -3.21 16.59
CA PHE A 167 -9.17 -1.99 17.40
C PHE A 167 -10.39 -1.09 17.15
N LYS A 168 -10.85 -0.99 15.89
CA LYS A 168 -12.07 -0.24 15.55
C LYS A 168 -13.32 -0.96 16.02
N HIS A 169 -13.39 -2.27 15.85
CA HIS A 169 -14.53 -3.09 16.23
C HIS A 169 -14.80 -3.04 17.74
N TYR A 170 -13.75 -3.08 18.56
CA TYR A 170 -13.84 -3.01 20.02
C TYR A 170 -13.78 -1.60 20.60
N ASN A 171 -13.85 -0.54 19.79
CA ASN A 171 -13.76 0.85 20.25
C ASN A 171 -12.51 1.16 21.11
N MET A 172 -11.36 0.62 20.70
CA MET A 172 -10.09 0.74 21.41
C MET A 172 -9.13 1.75 20.76
N GLN A 173 -9.65 2.88 20.25
CA GLN A 173 -8.87 3.86 19.49
C GLN A 173 -7.75 4.50 20.32
N GLU A 174 -7.93 4.69 21.62
CA GLU A 174 -6.89 5.23 22.50
C GLU A 174 -5.71 4.25 22.70
N ALA A 175 -6.00 2.96 22.86
CA ALA A 175 -4.96 1.92 22.91
C ALA A 175 -4.18 1.88 21.60
N TYR A 176 -4.87 1.95 20.46
CA TYR A 176 -4.25 2.05 19.14
C TYR A 176 -3.31 3.25 19.03
N LYS A 177 -3.76 4.45 19.44
CA LYS A 177 -2.93 5.67 19.45
C LYS A 177 -1.69 5.50 20.32
N LYS A 178 -1.80 4.86 21.49
CA LYS A 178 -0.65 4.57 22.37
C LYS A 178 0.39 3.69 21.67
N ILE A 179 -0.03 2.61 20.99
CA ILE A 179 0.88 1.72 20.24
C ILE A 179 1.58 2.47 19.11
N VAL A 180 0.84 3.28 18.35
CA VAL A 180 1.41 4.09 17.26
C VAL A 180 2.46 5.08 17.81
N LYS A 181 2.23 5.66 19.00
CA LYS A 181 3.21 6.52 19.67
C LYS A 181 4.45 5.72 20.12
N ARG A 182 4.26 4.55 20.76
CA ARG A 182 5.37 3.67 21.21
C ARG A 182 6.35 3.35 20.09
N TRP A 183 5.84 2.98 18.92
CA TRP A 183 6.68 2.67 17.75
C TRP A 183 7.55 3.86 17.30
N ARG A 184 7.08 5.09 17.51
CA ARG A 184 7.76 6.32 17.07
C ARG A 184 8.80 6.80 18.07
N TYR A 185 8.60 6.58 19.37
CA TYR A 185 9.51 7.08 20.39
C TYR A 185 10.95 6.63 20.16
N ARG A 186 11.87 7.57 20.36
CA ARG A 186 13.31 7.33 20.34
C ARG A 186 13.91 7.90 21.61
N TYR A 187 14.81 7.14 22.19
CA TYR A 187 15.47 7.48 23.44
C TYR A 187 16.95 7.66 23.13
N LEU A 188 17.51 8.80 23.50
CA LEU A 188 18.94 9.06 23.39
C LEU A 188 19.58 8.78 24.75
N PHE A 189 20.56 7.89 24.76
CA PHE A 189 21.42 7.69 25.92
C PHE A 189 22.65 8.58 25.78
N GLU A 190 22.81 9.54 26.69
CA GLU A 190 23.88 10.54 26.67
C GLU A 190 24.35 10.79 28.11
N ASN A 191 25.63 10.59 28.39
CA ASN A 191 26.25 10.87 29.69
C ASN A 191 25.59 10.19 30.92
N GLY A 192 24.99 9.02 30.72
CA GLY A 192 24.28 8.30 31.80
C GLY A 192 22.79 8.64 31.90
N ASP A 193 22.33 9.68 31.21
CA ASP A 193 20.93 10.09 31.17
C ASP A 193 20.21 9.57 29.93
N VAL A 194 18.91 9.33 30.08
CA VAL A 194 18.02 8.95 28.97
C VAL A 194 17.05 10.08 28.67
N LYS A 195 17.18 10.68 27.47
CA LYS A 195 16.23 11.67 26.96
C LYS A 195 15.25 11.04 25.96
N ARG A 196 13.95 11.22 26.19
CA ARG A 196 12.88 10.73 25.31
C ARG A 196 12.49 11.75 24.25
N TYR A 197 12.34 11.29 23.01
CA TYR A 197 11.86 12.04 21.86
C TYR A 197 10.66 11.35 21.21
N GLU A 198 9.68 12.14 20.74
CA GLU A 198 8.45 11.67 20.10
C GLU A 198 8.70 10.88 18.81
N ASN A 199 9.78 11.21 18.10
CA ASN A 199 10.15 10.55 16.85
C ASN A 199 11.62 10.82 16.50
N LEU A 200 12.13 10.07 15.53
CA LEU A 200 13.50 10.20 15.03
C LEU A 200 13.82 11.60 14.48
N THR A 201 12.83 12.32 13.96
CA THR A 201 13.05 13.68 13.41
C THR A 201 13.29 14.69 14.53
N GLN A 202 12.55 14.60 15.64
CA GLN A 202 12.76 15.45 16.80
C GLN A 202 14.15 15.18 17.41
N LEU A 203 14.54 13.91 17.54
CA LEU A 203 15.88 13.54 17.99
C LEU A 203 16.97 14.08 17.04
N ALA A 204 16.79 13.95 15.73
CA ALA A 204 17.76 14.44 14.76
C ALA A 204 17.93 15.97 14.81
N ARG A 205 16.84 16.72 15.00
CA ARG A 205 16.88 18.17 15.22
C ARG A 205 17.66 18.53 16.48
N HIS A 206 17.45 17.81 17.58
CA HIS A 206 18.21 18.02 18.81
C HIS A 206 19.72 17.84 18.59
N LEU A 207 20.10 16.85 17.78
CA LEU A 207 21.50 16.57 17.44
C LEU A 207 22.06 17.44 16.29
N GLY A 208 21.28 18.37 15.75
CA GLY A 208 21.71 19.24 14.64
C GLY A 208 21.94 18.50 13.32
N ILE A 209 21.32 17.33 13.11
CA ILE A 209 21.51 16.51 11.90
C ILE A 209 20.17 16.11 11.26
N THR A 210 20.23 15.57 10.04
CA THR A 210 19.02 15.06 9.37
C THR A 210 18.65 13.67 9.90
N ALA A 211 17.35 13.35 9.94
CA ALA A 211 16.87 12.03 10.35
C ALA A 211 17.45 10.88 9.50
N ARG A 212 17.73 11.15 8.22
CA ARG A 212 18.38 10.20 7.31
C ARG A 212 19.84 9.92 7.72
N LYS A 213 20.59 10.97 8.08
CA LYS A 213 21.97 10.84 8.59
C LYS A 213 21.97 10.09 9.92
N LEU A 214 21.11 10.48 10.86
CA LEU A 214 20.96 9.80 12.14
C LEU A 214 20.62 8.31 11.98
N SER A 215 19.67 7.97 11.09
CA SER A 215 19.30 6.57 10.82
C SER A 215 20.42 5.75 10.21
N ARG A 216 21.33 6.37 9.46
CA ARG A 216 22.48 5.69 8.85
C ARG A 216 23.58 5.49 9.89
N ASP A 217 23.88 6.53 10.65
CA ASP A 217 24.95 6.52 11.64
C ASP A 217 24.62 5.57 12.81
N ALA A 218 23.33 5.40 13.14
CA ALA A 218 22.85 4.41 14.11
C ALA A 218 23.00 2.94 13.68
N LYS A 219 23.27 2.67 12.39
CA LYS A 219 23.44 1.31 11.84
C LYS A 219 24.91 0.91 11.65
N GLN A 220 25.84 1.79 11.99
CA GLN A 220 27.27 1.51 11.93
C GLN A 220 27.67 0.58 13.08
N GLU A 221 28.74 -0.21 12.90
CA GLU A 221 29.26 -1.11 13.96
C GLU A 221 29.60 -0.38 15.25
N LYS A 222 30.05 0.88 15.15
CA LYS A 222 30.28 1.78 16.27
C LYS A 222 29.40 3.03 16.10
N PRO A 223 28.13 2.98 16.53
CA PRO A 223 27.22 4.09 16.33
C PRO A 223 27.68 5.29 17.16
N LYS A 224 27.71 6.47 16.54
CA LYS A 224 28.08 7.73 17.21
C LYS A 224 27.13 8.09 18.37
N TYR A 225 25.89 7.63 18.29
CA TYR A 225 24.84 7.87 19.27
C TYR A 225 24.19 6.55 19.65
N LYS A 226 24.04 6.29 20.96
CA LYS A 226 23.25 5.15 21.45
C LYS A 226 21.77 5.57 21.48
N ILE A 227 21.04 5.13 20.46
CA ILE A 227 19.61 5.43 20.30
C ILE A 227 18.83 4.16 20.55
N LEU A 228 17.94 4.19 21.53
CA LEU A 228 17.05 3.08 21.86
C LEU A 228 15.64 3.35 21.32
N THR A 229 14.98 2.30 20.88
CA THR A 229 13.54 2.25 20.63
C THR A 229 12.80 2.07 21.95
N TRP A 230 11.48 2.25 21.93
CA TRP A 230 10.64 2.00 23.12
C TRP A 230 10.81 0.56 23.66
N LYS A 231 10.93 -0.42 22.77
CA LYS A 231 11.13 -1.82 23.14
C LYS A 231 12.45 -1.99 23.89
N GLU A 232 13.55 -1.51 23.31
CA GLU A 232 14.88 -1.63 23.91
C GLU A 232 14.98 -0.87 25.24
N MET A 233 14.30 0.29 25.37
CA MET A 233 14.25 1.01 26.64
C MET A 233 13.53 0.21 27.73
N ARG A 234 12.37 -0.37 27.41
CA ARG A 234 11.62 -1.21 28.34
C ARG A 234 12.42 -2.44 28.76
N ASP A 235 13.02 -3.13 27.80
CA ASP A 235 13.81 -4.34 28.08
C ASP A 235 15.07 -4.03 28.92
N CYS A 236 15.50 -2.75 29.00
CA CYS A 236 16.55 -2.29 29.91
C CYS A 236 16.05 -1.90 31.32
N GLU A 237 14.75 -1.64 31.52
CA GLU A 237 14.16 -1.31 32.82
C GLU A 237 13.73 -2.57 33.62
N ASP A 238 13.64 -3.72 32.95
CA ASP A 238 13.27 -5.02 33.55
C ASP A 238 14.51 -5.81 34.11
N ILE A 239 15.62 -5.12 34.45
CA ILE A 239 16.82 -5.66 35.14
C ILE A 239 17.00 -4.93 36.47
#